data_AF-A0A1Q9PDG7-F1
#
_entry.id   AF-A0A1Q9PDG7-F1
#
_cell.length_a   1.000
_cell.length_b   1.000
_cell.length_c   1.000
_cell.angle_alpha   90.00
_cell.angle_beta   90.00
_cell.angle_gamma   90.00
#
_symmetry.space_group_name_H-M   'P 1'
#
loop_
_entity.id
_entity.type
_entity.pdbx_description
1 polymer ?
#
loop_
_entity_poly.entity_id
_entity_poly.type
_entity_poly.pdbx_seq_one_letter_code
_entity_poly.pdbx_strand_id
1 'polypeptide(L)'
;MTEVIRGDSKELKKDLISSLIDVQIDSKEKFLQSLEKQEEKVQTCLDEMIVALQEHVPREFLIQAVTQFENLQLLLIVKKLNDSKHFTRNQIAVNFLAILDNLLASTYDKLSQFHFEILRDNLQGLSNGKSFSYNEMKKIQIELIQKGYISKIRKLGYTLRLKDQYCKIINHMMSIYPQHFEKLSAMEIKGYDLVHSKSIPKIEVTQSAAVVVGSLINDYFKKKDEQILLWKYLEGITDEEEEKIRRKVYRFKANLKKENNETQLFSYSLE
;
A
#
# COMPACT_ATOMS: atom_id res chain seq x y z
N MET A 1 -12.02 -18.60 24.34
CA MET A 1 -10.81 -17.83 24.68
C MET A 1 -10.33 -17.17 23.41
N THR A 2 -10.52 -15.86 23.27
CA THR A 2 -10.04 -15.08 22.13
C THR A 2 -8.69 -14.52 22.50
N GLU A 3 -7.63 -15.03 21.88
CA GLU A 3 -6.28 -14.50 22.07
C GLU A 3 -6.20 -13.08 21.50
N VAL A 4 -5.86 -12.14 22.37
CA VAL A 4 -5.60 -10.74 22.04
C VAL A 4 -4.22 -10.68 21.38
N ILE A 5 -4.20 -10.51 20.06
CA ILE A 5 -2.95 -10.31 19.31
C ILE A 5 -2.48 -8.88 19.57
N ARG A 6 -1.43 -8.71 20.39
CA ARG A 6 -0.78 -7.43 20.65
C ARG A 6 0.56 -7.39 19.92
N GLY A 7 0.88 -6.28 19.25
CA GLY A 7 2.23 -6.04 18.74
C GLY A 7 3.20 -5.78 19.91
N ASP A 8 4.29 -6.55 19.95
CA ASP A 8 5.38 -6.38 20.91
C ASP A 8 6.16 -5.08 20.63
N SER A 9 5.73 -3.93 21.19
CA SER A 9 6.53 -2.69 21.15
C SER A 9 6.17 -1.62 22.20
N LYS A 10 5.81 -2.00 23.42
CA LYS A 10 5.44 -1.03 24.48
C LYS A 10 6.53 0.01 24.82
N GLU A 11 7.82 -0.32 24.65
CA GLU A 11 8.93 0.59 24.99
C GLU A 11 9.14 1.71 23.96
N LEU A 12 9.12 1.38 22.66
CA LEU A 12 9.22 2.38 21.57
C LEU A 12 8.12 3.45 21.61
N LYS A 13 6.91 3.09 22.10
CA LYS A 13 5.81 4.06 22.27
C LYS A 13 6.13 5.13 23.33
N LYS A 14 6.70 4.76 24.48
CA LYS A 14 6.96 5.71 25.59
C LYS A 14 8.05 6.74 25.26
N ASP A 15 9.07 6.33 24.53
CA ASP A 15 10.17 7.21 24.13
C ASP A 15 9.73 8.19 23.03
N LEU A 16 8.92 7.73 22.07
CA LEU A 16 8.32 8.58 21.04
C LEU A 16 7.37 9.62 21.67
N ILE A 17 6.54 9.20 22.63
CA ILE A 17 5.65 10.09 23.41
C ILE A 17 6.47 11.14 24.16
N SER A 18 7.59 10.76 24.78
CA SER A 18 8.44 11.69 25.53
C SER A 18 9.15 12.71 24.65
N SER A 19 9.48 12.35 23.41
CA SER A 19 10.08 13.27 22.42
C SER A 19 9.09 14.24 21.75
N LEU A 20 7.78 13.98 21.84
CA LEU A 20 6.73 14.74 21.15
C LEU A 20 6.00 15.75 22.05
N ILE A 21 6.41 15.88 23.32
CA ILE A 21 5.69 16.65 24.35
C ILE A 21 6.58 17.77 24.91
N ASP A 22 6.39 19.00 24.42
CA ASP A 22 6.87 20.23 25.06
C ASP A 22 5.80 20.77 26.04
N VAL A 23 5.56 20.05 27.13
CA VAL A 23 4.47 20.36 28.07
C VAL A 23 5.00 20.36 29.51
N GLN A 24 4.72 21.43 30.27
CA GLN A 24 5.08 21.59 31.69
C GLN A 24 4.56 20.41 32.54
N ILE A 25 5.25 20.07 33.63
CA ILE A 25 5.09 18.79 34.35
C ILE A 25 3.64 18.54 34.85
N ASP A 26 2.92 19.56 35.32
CA ASP A 26 1.50 19.45 35.72
C ASP A 26 0.53 19.21 34.53
N SER A 27 0.88 19.72 33.35
CA SER A 27 0.13 19.48 32.12
C SER A 27 0.55 18.17 31.44
N LYS A 28 1.74 17.65 31.72
CA LYS A 28 2.23 16.36 31.22
C LYS A 28 1.47 15.18 31.83
N GLU A 29 1.24 15.14 33.14
CA GLU A 29 0.46 14.06 33.77
C GLU A 29 -1.01 14.06 33.30
N LYS A 30 -1.64 15.25 33.22
CA LYS A 30 -3.00 15.39 32.68
C LYS A 30 -3.08 14.98 31.21
N PHE A 31 -2.04 15.27 30.44
CA PHE A 31 -1.93 14.83 29.05
C PHE A 31 -1.82 13.31 28.96
N LEU A 32 -0.96 12.68 29.76
CA LEU A 32 -0.79 11.21 29.79
C LEU A 32 -2.08 10.51 30.20
N GLN A 33 -2.78 10.99 31.23
CA GLN A 33 -4.09 10.45 31.61
C GLN A 33 -5.14 10.62 30.50
N SER A 34 -5.08 11.73 29.76
CA SER A 34 -5.98 11.95 28.62
C SER A 34 -5.63 11.04 27.44
N LEU A 35 -4.34 10.80 27.21
CA LEU A 35 -3.83 9.87 26.19
C LEU A 35 -4.31 8.45 26.48
N GLU A 36 -4.10 7.94 27.68
CA GLU A 36 -4.54 6.59 28.10
C GLU A 36 -6.06 6.41 27.90
N LYS A 37 -6.87 7.39 28.34
CA LYS A 37 -8.33 7.35 28.13
C LYS A 37 -8.73 7.38 26.66
N GLN A 38 -8.01 8.13 25.82
CA GLN A 38 -8.28 8.13 24.38
C GLN A 38 -7.86 6.82 23.73
N GLU A 39 -6.72 6.24 24.12
CA GLU A 39 -6.27 4.94 23.62
C GLU A 39 -7.28 3.83 23.94
N GLU A 40 -7.76 3.78 25.19
CA GLU A 40 -8.79 2.83 25.62
C GLU A 40 -10.08 3.01 24.80
N LYS A 41 -10.56 4.25 24.65
CA LYS A 41 -11.77 4.55 23.87
C LYS A 41 -11.63 4.10 22.41
N VAL A 42 -10.45 4.29 21.83
CA VAL A 42 -10.19 3.90 20.45
C VAL A 42 -10.15 2.38 20.32
N GLN A 43 -9.48 1.69 21.25
CA GLN A 43 -9.42 0.22 21.25
C GLN A 43 -10.82 -0.40 21.34
N THR A 44 -11.64 0.06 22.29
CA THR A 44 -13.02 -0.40 22.43
C THR A 44 -13.82 -0.21 21.15
N CYS A 45 -13.65 0.94 20.48
CA CYS A 45 -14.33 1.19 19.21
C CYS A 45 -13.83 0.27 18.09
N LEU A 46 -12.52 -0.03 18.02
CA LEU A 46 -11.97 -0.96 17.03
C LEU A 46 -12.47 -2.38 17.27
N ASP A 47 -12.49 -2.84 18.51
CA ASP A 47 -12.95 -4.19 18.87
C ASP A 47 -14.42 -4.39 18.44
N GLU A 48 -15.29 -3.40 18.71
CA GLU A 48 -16.68 -3.44 18.26
C GLU A 48 -16.78 -3.44 16.72
N MET A 49 -15.95 -2.66 16.02
CA MET A 49 -15.92 -2.65 14.55
C MET A 49 -15.48 -4.00 13.96
N ILE A 50 -14.49 -4.64 14.56
CA ILE A 50 -14.00 -5.96 14.12
C ILE A 50 -15.10 -7.00 14.30
N VAL A 51 -15.76 -7.02 15.47
CA VAL A 51 -16.86 -7.94 15.75
C VAL A 51 -17.99 -7.77 14.73
N ALA A 52 -18.30 -6.54 14.34
CA ALA A 52 -19.33 -6.27 13.33
C ALA A 52 -18.93 -6.68 11.91
N LEU A 53 -17.63 -6.63 11.56
CA LEU A 53 -17.16 -6.87 10.19
C LEU A 53 -16.61 -8.27 9.93
N GLN A 54 -16.24 -9.03 10.97
CA GLN A 54 -15.53 -10.32 10.84
C GLN A 54 -16.29 -11.41 10.06
N GLU A 55 -17.62 -11.33 9.98
CA GLU A 55 -18.45 -12.27 9.20
C GLU A 55 -18.51 -11.90 7.70
N HIS A 56 -18.08 -10.69 7.34
CA HIS A 56 -18.25 -10.13 5.99
C HIS A 56 -16.94 -9.72 5.33
N VAL A 57 -15.87 -9.58 6.12
CA VAL A 57 -14.55 -9.18 5.65
C VAL A 57 -13.54 -10.27 6.02
N PRO A 58 -12.67 -10.71 5.10
CA PRO A 58 -11.67 -11.73 5.42
C PRO A 58 -10.79 -11.31 6.60
N ARG A 59 -10.62 -12.24 7.55
CA ARG A 59 -9.91 -12.01 8.82
C ARG A 59 -8.51 -11.42 8.63
N GLU A 60 -7.80 -11.85 7.59
CA GLU A 60 -6.45 -11.35 7.28
C GLU A 60 -6.40 -9.84 7.03
N PHE A 61 -7.41 -9.27 6.35
CA PHE A 61 -7.48 -7.84 6.09
C PHE A 61 -7.86 -7.05 7.33
N LEU A 62 -8.73 -7.61 8.19
CA LEU A 62 -9.06 -6.99 9.48
C LEU A 62 -7.83 -6.91 10.38
N ILE A 63 -7.03 -7.99 10.48
CA ILE A 63 -5.79 -7.98 11.26
C ILE A 63 -4.81 -6.92 10.73
N GLN A 64 -4.58 -6.89 9.41
CA GLN A 64 -3.69 -5.90 8.81
C GLN A 64 -4.19 -4.46 9.00
N ALA A 65 -5.51 -4.24 8.91
CA ALA A 65 -6.10 -2.93 9.14
C ALA A 65 -5.91 -2.47 10.59
N VAL A 66 -6.08 -3.36 11.56
CA VAL A 66 -5.82 -3.08 12.99
C VAL A 66 -4.36 -2.71 13.19
N THR A 67 -3.42 -3.51 12.71
CA THR A 67 -1.99 -3.22 12.88
C THR A 67 -1.60 -1.86 12.27
N GLN A 68 -2.09 -1.55 11.06
CA GLN A 68 -1.84 -0.24 10.45
C GLN A 68 -2.50 0.90 11.22
N PHE A 69 -3.71 0.68 11.74
CA PHE A 69 -4.42 1.67 12.53
C PHE A 69 -3.74 1.93 13.87
N GLU A 70 -3.27 0.90 14.59
CA GLU A 70 -2.56 1.05 15.86
C GLU A 70 -1.26 1.86 15.71
N ASN A 71 -0.55 1.67 14.61
CA ASN A 71 0.65 2.45 14.26
C ASN A 71 0.30 3.92 13.96
N LEU A 72 -0.87 4.18 13.36
CA LEU A 72 -1.39 5.51 13.06
C LEU A 72 -1.95 6.23 14.29
N GLN A 73 -2.57 5.47 15.18
CA GLN A 73 -3.42 5.94 16.27
C GLN A 73 -2.68 6.84 17.23
N LEU A 74 -1.44 6.49 17.60
CA LEU A 74 -0.65 7.27 18.54
C LEU A 74 -0.40 8.71 18.03
N LEU A 75 0.04 8.83 16.78
CA LEU A 75 0.33 10.10 16.13
C LEU A 75 -0.92 10.97 16.01
N LEU A 76 -2.04 10.34 15.63
CA LEU A 76 -3.31 11.02 15.49
C LEU A 76 -3.87 11.50 16.83
N ILE A 77 -3.87 10.65 17.86
CA ILE A 77 -4.35 10.99 19.20
C ILE A 77 -3.50 12.13 19.78
N VAL A 78 -2.17 12.04 19.71
CA VAL A 78 -1.26 13.08 20.19
C VAL A 78 -1.56 14.42 19.51
N LYS A 79 -1.73 14.43 18.18
CA LYS A 79 -2.08 15.65 17.44
C LYS A 79 -3.42 16.26 17.90
N LYS A 80 -4.44 15.44 18.15
CA LYS A 80 -5.74 15.94 18.64
C LYS A 80 -5.66 16.47 20.07
N LEU A 81 -4.93 15.79 20.95
CA LEU A 81 -4.76 16.22 22.32
C LEU A 81 -3.97 17.53 22.42
N ASN A 82 -2.98 17.75 21.55
CA ASN A 82 -2.28 19.03 21.43
C ASN A 82 -3.23 20.18 21.02
N ASP A 83 -4.28 19.88 20.23
CA ASP A 83 -5.34 20.83 19.89
C ASP A 83 -6.46 20.91 20.95
N SER A 84 -6.30 20.30 22.12
CA SER A 84 -7.34 20.16 23.17
C SER A 84 -8.64 19.51 22.67
N LYS A 85 -8.53 18.56 21.72
CA LYS A 85 -9.65 17.83 21.11
C LYS A 85 -9.52 16.32 21.39
N HIS A 86 -10.66 15.62 21.29
CA HIS A 86 -10.74 14.17 21.45
C HIS A 86 -11.13 13.47 20.15
N PHE A 87 -10.77 12.19 20.03
CA PHE A 87 -11.26 11.35 18.95
C PHE A 87 -12.73 10.99 19.16
N THR A 88 -13.53 11.24 18.13
CA THR A 88 -14.92 10.76 18.06
C THR A 88 -14.97 9.35 17.47
N ARG A 89 -15.99 8.57 17.83
CA ARG A 89 -16.21 7.23 17.25
C ARG A 89 -16.32 7.28 15.73
N ASN A 90 -16.93 8.34 15.18
CA ASN A 90 -16.94 8.61 13.74
C ASN A 90 -15.53 8.71 13.14
N GLN A 91 -14.63 9.49 13.75
CA GLN A 91 -13.27 9.66 13.24
C GLN A 91 -12.47 8.35 13.29
N ILE A 92 -12.68 7.55 14.35
CA ILE A 92 -12.09 6.22 14.46
C ILE A 92 -12.59 5.35 13.31
N ALA A 93 -13.91 5.29 13.11
CA ALA A 93 -14.52 4.50 12.06
C ALA A 93 -14.07 4.93 10.65
N VAL A 94 -14.10 6.23 10.34
CA VAL A 94 -13.67 6.76 9.03
C VAL A 94 -12.23 6.40 8.73
N ASN A 95 -11.33 6.60 9.70
CA ASN A 95 -9.91 6.30 9.53
C ASN A 95 -9.69 4.78 9.35
N PHE A 96 -10.33 3.95 10.18
CA PHE A 96 -10.20 2.50 10.07
C PHE A 96 -10.74 1.98 8.74
N LEU A 97 -11.91 2.43 8.30
CA LEU A 97 -12.50 2.06 7.02
C LEU A 97 -11.65 2.54 5.84
N ALA A 98 -11.00 3.70 5.94
CA ALA A 98 -10.08 4.18 4.90
C ALA A 98 -8.86 3.25 4.72
N ILE A 99 -8.31 2.73 5.83
CA ILE A 99 -7.23 1.74 5.82
C ILE A 99 -7.75 0.40 5.28
N LEU A 100 -8.88 -0.08 5.79
CA LEU A 100 -9.46 -1.36 5.41
C LEU A 100 -9.84 -1.40 3.92
N ASP A 101 -10.46 -0.34 3.41
CA ASP A 101 -10.79 -0.21 1.99
C ASP A 101 -9.54 -0.14 1.11
N ASN A 102 -8.46 0.50 1.59
CA ASN A 102 -7.18 0.51 0.87
C ASN A 102 -6.62 -0.92 0.78
N LEU A 103 -6.70 -1.69 1.86
CA LEU A 103 -6.26 -3.08 1.93
C LEU A 103 -7.11 -4.00 1.05
N LEU A 104 -8.44 -3.91 1.11
CA LEU A 104 -9.35 -4.71 0.27
C LEU A 104 -9.18 -4.43 -1.23
N ALA A 105 -8.78 -3.21 -1.59
CA ALA A 105 -8.43 -2.90 -2.98
C ALA A 105 -7.28 -3.76 -3.54
N SER A 106 -6.54 -4.49 -2.69
CA SER A 106 -5.56 -5.50 -3.11
C SER A 106 -6.18 -6.72 -3.80
N THR A 107 -7.39 -7.13 -3.39
CA THR A 107 -8.10 -8.32 -3.90
C THR A 107 -9.25 -7.99 -4.84
N TYR A 108 -9.38 -6.74 -5.26
CA TYR A 108 -10.54 -6.20 -6.01
C TYR A 108 -11.85 -6.16 -5.22
N ASP A 109 -11.78 -6.37 -3.91
CA ASP A 109 -12.89 -6.09 -3.03
C ASP A 109 -12.91 -4.60 -2.66
N LYS A 110 -14.06 -4.16 -2.16
CA LYS A 110 -14.24 -2.83 -1.61
C LYS A 110 -15.27 -2.88 -0.52
N LEU A 111 -15.18 -1.92 0.39
CA LEU A 111 -16.30 -1.69 1.29
C LEU A 111 -17.50 -1.23 0.45
N SER A 112 -18.57 -2.01 0.57
CA SER A 112 -19.88 -1.72 -0.02
C SER A 112 -20.79 -1.03 0.99
N GLN A 113 -21.92 -0.51 0.49
CA GLN A 113 -22.96 0.11 1.32
C GLN A 113 -23.39 -0.76 2.49
N PHE A 114 -23.49 -2.07 2.27
CA PHE A 114 -23.87 -3.06 3.28
C PHE A 114 -22.95 -3.05 4.52
N HIS A 115 -21.63 -2.94 4.33
CA HIS A 115 -20.68 -2.87 5.45
C HIS A 115 -20.90 -1.61 6.30
N PHE A 116 -21.29 -0.51 5.66
CA PHE A 116 -21.58 0.75 6.34
C PHE A 116 -22.89 0.69 7.13
N GLU A 117 -23.86 -0.09 6.66
CA GLU A 117 -25.14 -0.32 7.34
C GLU A 117 -24.94 -1.19 8.58
N ILE A 118 -24.23 -2.33 8.47
CA ILE A 118 -23.90 -3.19 9.61
C ILE A 118 -23.19 -2.42 10.72
N LEU A 119 -22.21 -1.58 10.37
CA LEU A 119 -21.50 -0.76 11.36
C LEU A 119 -22.42 0.25 12.05
N ARG A 120 -23.39 0.83 11.31
CA ARG A 120 -24.36 1.77 11.88
C ARG A 120 -25.31 1.08 12.85
N ASP A 121 -25.73 -0.14 12.52
CA ASP A 121 -26.68 -0.91 13.30
C ASP A 121 -26.06 -1.50 14.57
N ASN A 122 -24.74 -1.80 14.53
CA ASN A 122 -24.04 -2.45 15.64
C ASN A 122 -23.22 -1.49 16.52
N LEU A 123 -22.87 -0.28 16.06
CA LEU A 123 -22.04 0.65 16.84
C LEU A 123 -22.86 1.79 17.45
N GLN A 124 -22.96 1.79 18.78
CA GLN A 124 -23.61 2.88 19.51
C GLN A 124 -22.90 4.22 19.26
N GLY A 125 -23.69 5.27 19.00
CA GLY A 125 -23.17 6.61 18.73
C GLY A 125 -22.83 6.90 17.26
N LEU A 126 -22.86 5.89 16.38
CA LEU A 126 -22.91 6.09 14.92
C LEU A 126 -24.36 6.26 14.40
N SER A 127 -25.36 6.00 15.25
CA SER A 127 -26.78 5.84 14.92
C SER A 127 -27.58 7.14 14.71
N ASN A 128 -27.00 8.34 14.93
CA ASN A 128 -27.74 9.62 14.89
C ASN A 128 -27.22 10.61 13.83
N GLY A 129 -27.39 10.28 12.54
CA GLY A 129 -27.40 11.27 11.44
C GLY A 129 -26.08 11.97 11.07
N LYS A 130 -24.98 11.78 11.82
CA LYS A 130 -23.62 12.18 11.40
C LYS A 130 -22.91 11.00 10.74
N SER A 131 -23.55 10.42 9.73
CA SER A 131 -23.05 9.26 9.01
C SER A 131 -21.67 9.56 8.42
N PHE A 132 -20.67 8.75 8.76
CA PHE A 132 -19.46 8.69 7.95
C PHE A 132 -19.88 8.40 6.50
N SER A 133 -19.45 9.24 5.56
CA SER A 133 -19.79 9.05 4.15
C SER A 133 -18.66 8.32 3.42
N TYR A 134 -19.00 7.53 2.40
CA TYR A 134 -17.98 6.93 1.52
C TYR A 134 -17.01 8.00 0.97
N ASN A 135 -17.53 9.18 0.63
CA ASN A 135 -16.73 10.31 0.15
C ASN A 135 -15.76 10.84 1.21
N GLU A 136 -16.20 10.94 2.48
CA GLU A 136 -15.36 11.36 3.59
C GLU A 136 -14.27 10.33 3.88
N MET A 137 -14.62 9.05 3.90
CA MET A 137 -13.65 7.95 3.98
C MET A 137 -12.63 8.02 2.84
N LYS A 138 -13.06 8.24 1.58
CA LYS A 138 -12.13 8.40 0.44
C LYS A 138 -11.23 9.63 0.57
N LYS A 139 -11.76 10.75 1.07
CA LYS A 139 -10.97 11.96 1.34
C LYS A 139 -9.88 11.67 2.37
N ILE A 140 -10.24 11.02 3.48
CA ILE A 140 -9.29 10.61 4.53
C ILE A 140 -8.28 9.61 3.99
N GLN A 141 -8.69 8.62 3.20
CA GLN A 141 -7.79 7.67 2.55
C GLN A 141 -6.72 8.39 1.73
N ILE A 142 -7.11 9.39 0.92
CA ILE A 142 -6.16 10.20 0.14
C ILE A 142 -5.22 10.98 1.05
N GLU A 143 -5.72 11.59 2.12
CA GLU A 143 -4.93 12.33 3.09
C GLU A 143 -3.89 11.45 3.79
N LEU A 144 -4.30 10.25 4.24
CA LEU A 144 -3.42 9.28 4.87
C LEU A 144 -2.33 8.78 3.91
N ILE A 145 -2.67 8.60 2.63
CA ILE A 145 -1.69 8.26 1.58
C ILE A 145 -0.70 9.41 1.36
N GLN A 146 -1.18 10.65 1.23
CA GLN A 146 -0.34 11.82 0.97
C GLN A 146 0.65 12.09 2.09
N LYS A 147 0.24 11.83 3.33
CA LYS A 147 1.09 11.98 4.52
C LYS A 147 2.01 10.78 4.77
N GLY A 148 1.98 9.78 3.88
CA GLY A 148 2.83 8.58 3.98
C GLY A 148 2.42 7.60 5.07
N TYR A 149 1.24 7.78 5.68
CA TYR A 149 0.78 6.93 6.77
C TYR A 149 0.24 5.57 6.31
N ILE A 150 -0.35 5.52 5.11
CA ILE A 150 -0.69 4.27 4.44
C ILE A 150 -0.08 4.27 3.05
N SER A 151 0.43 3.12 2.63
CA SER A 151 0.96 2.96 1.29
C SER A 151 -0.19 3.03 0.27
N LYS A 152 0.03 3.76 -0.83
CA LYS A 152 -0.95 3.81 -1.91
C LYS A 152 -1.04 2.44 -2.55
N ILE A 153 -2.13 1.72 -2.30
CA ILE A 153 -2.46 0.50 -3.05
C ILE A 153 -2.96 0.94 -4.45
N ARG A 154 -2.01 1.14 -5.36
CA ARG A 154 -2.30 1.41 -6.77
C ARG A 154 -2.92 0.16 -7.38
N LYS A 155 -4.22 0.19 -7.70
CA LYS A 155 -4.96 -0.81 -8.53
C LYS A 155 -4.23 -2.16 -8.54
N LEU A 156 -4.16 -2.81 -7.38
CA LEU A 156 -3.14 -3.82 -7.10
C LEU A 156 -3.21 -4.95 -8.10
N GLY A 157 -4.41 -5.36 -8.52
CA GLY A 157 -4.48 -6.55 -9.35
C GLY A 157 -3.99 -6.41 -10.79
N TYR A 158 -3.90 -5.20 -11.38
CA TYR A 158 -3.14 -5.08 -12.64
C TYR A 158 -1.65 -5.27 -12.36
N THR A 159 -1.13 -4.64 -11.31
CA THR A 159 0.27 -4.77 -10.89
C THR A 159 0.62 -6.20 -10.46
N LEU A 160 -0.28 -6.91 -9.77
CA LEU A 160 -0.13 -8.31 -9.38
C LEU A 160 -0.20 -9.22 -10.60
N ARG A 161 -1.19 -9.05 -11.49
CA ARG A 161 -1.24 -9.81 -12.75
C ARG A 161 0.00 -9.55 -13.60
N LEU A 162 0.46 -8.30 -13.64
CA LEU A 162 1.68 -7.91 -14.34
C LEU A 162 2.92 -8.56 -13.73
N LYS A 163 3.01 -8.59 -12.41
CA LYS A 163 4.09 -9.23 -11.66
C LYS A 163 4.10 -10.74 -11.85
N ASP A 164 2.95 -11.39 -11.73
CA ASP A 164 2.80 -12.83 -12.00
C ASP A 164 3.16 -13.15 -13.45
N GLN A 165 2.69 -12.34 -14.39
CA GLN A 165 3.00 -12.52 -15.82
C GLN A 165 4.48 -12.29 -16.12
N TYR A 166 5.09 -11.29 -15.48
CA TYR A 166 6.53 -11.02 -15.56
C TYR A 166 7.35 -12.23 -15.06
N CYS A 167 7.04 -12.75 -13.86
CA CYS A 167 7.69 -13.93 -13.31
C CYS A 167 7.48 -15.17 -14.20
N LYS A 168 6.26 -15.39 -14.72
CA LYS A 168 5.98 -16.48 -15.67
C LYS A 168 6.84 -16.39 -16.92
N ILE A 169 6.98 -15.19 -17.49
CA ILE A 169 7.81 -14.97 -18.68
C ILE A 169 9.27 -15.30 -18.38
N ILE A 170 9.83 -14.78 -17.27
CA ILE A 170 11.22 -15.03 -16.88
C ILE A 170 11.48 -16.51 -16.58
N ASN A 171 10.59 -17.17 -15.83
CA ASN A 171 10.70 -18.60 -15.52
C ASN A 171 10.64 -19.47 -16.78
N HIS A 172 9.77 -19.10 -17.73
CA HIS A 172 9.72 -19.78 -19.02
C HIS A 172 11.00 -19.55 -19.84
N MET A 173 11.56 -18.34 -19.82
CA MET A 173 12.86 -18.05 -20.45
C MET A 173 14.00 -18.87 -19.81
N MET A 174 14.00 -19.05 -18.49
CA MET A 174 14.98 -19.91 -17.81
C MET A 174 14.85 -21.37 -18.25
N SER A 175 13.62 -21.85 -18.44
CA SER A 175 13.36 -23.21 -18.90
C SER A 175 13.83 -23.44 -20.34
N ILE A 176 13.67 -22.45 -21.23
CA ILE A 176 14.07 -22.56 -22.64
C ILE A 176 15.57 -22.28 -22.82
N TYR A 177 16.13 -21.37 -22.01
CA TYR A 177 17.52 -20.92 -22.08
C TYR A 177 18.26 -21.16 -20.76
N PRO A 178 18.44 -22.43 -20.32
CA PRO A 178 19.05 -22.76 -19.04
C PRO A 178 20.49 -22.25 -18.92
N GLN A 179 21.22 -22.09 -20.03
CA GLN A 179 22.55 -21.49 -20.08
C GLN A 179 22.59 -20.02 -19.63
N HIS A 180 21.43 -19.38 -19.44
CA HIS A 180 21.30 -17.99 -19.01
C HIS A 180 20.63 -17.86 -17.64
N PHE A 181 20.46 -18.96 -16.90
CA PHE A 181 19.76 -19.00 -15.62
C PHE A 181 20.18 -17.87 -14.66
N GLU A 182 21.49 -17.73 -14.37
CA GLU A 182 21.97 -16.72 -13.42
C GLU A 182 21.61 -15.28 -13.83
N LYS A 183 21.73 -14.94 -15.11
CA LYS A 183 21.37 -13.62 -15.64
C LYS A 183 19.87 -13.37 -15.55
N LEU A 184 19.07 -14.39 -15.88
CA LEU A 184 17.61 -14.32 -15.83
C LEU A 184 17.09 -14.24 -14.39
N SER A 185 17.71 -14.93 -13.44
CA SER A 185 17.37 -14.86 -12.02
C SER A 185 17.67 -13.47 -11.46
N ALA A 186 18.80 -12.89 -11.84
CA ALA A 186 19.14 -11.52 -11.46
C ALA A 186 18.22 -10.48 -12.12
N MET A 187 17.74 -10.74 -13.34
CA MET A 187 16.71 -9.93 -13.98
C MET A 187 15.38 -10.04 -13.23
N GLU A 188 14.96 -11.24 -12.82
CA GLU A 188 13.71 -11.45 -12.09
C GLU A 188 13.60 -10.50 -10.89
N ILE A 189 14.61 -10.49 -10.04
CA ILE A 189 14.68 -9.63 -8.85
C ILE A 189 14.54 -8.15 -9.24
N LYS A 190 15.32 -7.68 -10.23
CA LYS A 190 15.32 -6.26 -10.61
C LYS A 190 14.02 -5.82 -11.31
N GLY A 191 13.42 -6.68 -12.11
CA GLY A 191 12.14 -6.37 -12.76
C GLY A 191 10.96 -6.39 -11.82
N TYR A 192 11.06 -7.15 -10.71
CA TYR A 192 10.08 -7.14 -9.63
C TYR A 192 9.92 -5.75 -8.99
N ASP A 193 10.99 -4.97 -8.89
CA ASP A 193 10.90 -3.58 -8.43
C ASP A 193 10.30 -2.68 -9.52
N LEU A 194 10.65 -2.92 -10.79
CA LEU A 194 10.21 -2.10 -11.91
C LEU A 194 8.71 -2.21 -12.18
N VAL A 195 8.06 -3.37 -11.91
CA VAL A 195 6.61 -3.54 -12.10
C VAL A 195 5.75 -2.55 -11.30
N HIS A 196 6.34 -1.88 -10.30
CA HIS A 196 5.68 -0.85 -9.50
C HIS A 196 5.76 0.57 -10.09
N SER A 197 6.57 0.80 -11.14
CA SER A 197 6.76 2.12 -11.76
C SER A 197 5.46 2.70 -12.31
N LYS A 198 5.29 4.03 -12.18
CA LYS A 198 4.12 4.73 -12.75
C LYS A 198 4.17 4.78 -14.28
N SER A 199 5.35 4.55 -14.86
CA SER A 199 5.64 4.69 -16.28
C SER A 199 5.31 3.44 -17.11
N ILE A 200 4.95 2.33 -16.47
CA ILE A 200 4.58 1.12 -17.19
C ILE A 200 3.35 1.39 -18.04
N PRO A 201 3.38 1.05 -19.35
CA PRO A 201 2.22 1.21 -20.20
C PRO A 201 1.07 0.34 -19.68
N LYS A 202 -0.13 0.93 -19.57
CA LYS A 202 -1.35 0.23 -19.16
C LYS A 202 -2.04 -0.34 -20.39
N ILE A 203 -1.53 -1.47 -20.87
CA ILE A 203 -2.01 -2.20 -22.04
C ILE A 203 -2.36 -3.63 -21.60
N GLU A 204 -2.40 -4.58 -22.54
CA GLU A 204 -2.56 -5.99 -22.20
C GLU A 204 -1.37 -6.46 -21.34
N VAL A 205 -1.67 -7.30 -20.33
CA VAL A 205 -0.75 -7.57 -19.22
C VAL A 205 0.54 -8.24 -19.72
N THR A 206 0.43 -9.13 -20.71
CA THR A 206 1.57 -9.82 -21.31
C THR A 206 2.49 -8.84 -22.03
N GLN A 207 1.93 -7.92 -22.82
CA GLN A 207 2.70 -6.87 -23.47
C GLN A 207 3.41 -5.95 -22.47
N SER A 208 2.75 -5.57 -21.37
CA SER A 208 3.38 -4.75 -20.34
C SER A 208 4.49 -5.49 -19.60
N ALA A 209 4.32 -6.79 -19.34
CA ALA A 209 5.37 -7.61 -18.75
C ALA A 209 6.58 -7.73 -19.69
N ALA A 210 6.33 -7.93 -21.00
CA ALA A 210 7.37 -7.95 -22.02
C ALA A 210 8.13 -6.62 -22.11
N VAL A 211 7.45 -5.47 -21.89
CA VAL A 211 8.12 -4.16 -21.81
C VAL A 211 9.07 -4.09 -20.60
N VAL A 212 8.69 -4.63 -19.45
CA VAL A 212 9.57 -4.68 -18.27
C VAL A 212 10.79 -5.57 -18.55
N VAL A 213 10.58 -6.79 -19.08
CA VAL A 213 11.68 -7.71 -19.47
C VAL A 213 12.60 -7.05 -20.50
N GLY A 214 12.04 -6.52 -21.58
CA GLY A 214 12.78 -5.88 -22.66
C GLY A 214 13.60 -4.67 -22.20
N SER A 215 13.15 -3.99 -21.13
CA SER A 215 13.92 -2.91 -20.52
C SER A 215 15.21 -3.40 -19.84
N LEU A 216 15.27 -4.66 -19.42
CA LEU A 216 16.42 -5.23 -18.72
C LEU A 216 17.39 -5.98 -19.64
N ILE A 217 16.98 -6.38 -20.85
CA ILE A 217 17.80 -7.19 -21.79
C ILE A 217 19.20 -6.59 -21.98
N ASN A 218 19.30 -5.31 -22.32
CA ASN A 218 20.60 -4.68 -22.60
C ASN A 218 21.48 -4.49 -21.35
N ASP A 219 20.87 -4.53 -20.17
CA ASP A 219 21.59 -4.35 -18.91
C ASP A 219 22.32 -5.67 -18.54
N TYR A 220 21.70 -6.81 -18.80
CA TYR A 220 22.20 -8.16 -18.42
C TYR A 220 22.82 -8.97 -19.56
N PHE A 221 22.43 -8.75 -20.82
CA PHE A 221 22.94 -9.45 -21.99
C PHE A 221 23.72 -8.50 -22.88
N LYS A 222 25.03 -8.75 -23.05
CA LYS A 222 25.92 -7.88 -23.84
C LYS A 222 26.19 -8.39 -25.24
N LYS A 223 26.07 -9.70 -25.48
CA LYS A 223 26.26 -10.29 -26.81
C LYS A 223 25.03 -10.02 -27.67
N LYS A 224 25.26 -9.58 -28.91
CA LYS A 224 24.18 -9.23 -29.85
C LYS A 224 23.25 -10.42 -30.14
N ASP A 225 23.82 -11.61 -30.30
CA ASP A 225 23.04 -12.82 -30.60
C ASP A 225 22.14 -13.24 -29.44
N GLU A 226 22.63 -13.10 -28.19
CA GLU A 226 21.81 -13.31 -26.98
C GLU A 226 20.66 -12.30 -26.94
N GLN A 227 20.92 -11.03 -27.20
CA GLN A 227 19.85 -10.01 -27.22
C GLN A 227 18.80 -10.32 -28.29
N ILE A 228 19.21 -10.64 -29.52
CA ILE A 228 18.30 -10.96 -30.64
C ILE A 228 17.41 -12.16 -30.26
N LEU A 229 17.99 -13.19 -29.64
CA LEU A 229 17.26 -14.36 -29.19
C LEU A 229 16.12 -13.99 -28.23
N LEU A 230 16.42 -13.17 -27.22
CA LEU A 230 15.44 -12.77 -26.20
C LEU A 230 14.37 -11.84 -26.77
N TRP A 231 14.73 -10.95 -27.71
CA TRP A 231 13.77 -10.09 -28.38
C TRP A 231 12.79 -10.88 -29.26
N LYS A 232 13.27 -11.87 -30.01
CA LYS A 232 12.41 -12.79 -30.76
C LYS A 232 11.47 -13.60 -29.86
N TYR A 233 11.95 -14.01 -28.70
CA TYR A 233 11.11 -14.66 -27.71
C TYR A 233 9.98 -13.72 -27.24
N LEU A 234 10.28 -12.44 -26.95
CA LEU A 234 9.27 -11.45 -26.56
C LEU A 234 8.23 -11.19 -27.65
N GLU A 235 8.65 -11.12 -28.91
CA GLU A 235 7.76 -11.04 -30.08
C GLU A 235 6.79 -12.24 -30.11
N GLY A 236 7.31 -13.46 -29.94
CA GLY A 236 6.50 -14.68 -29.98
C GLY A 236 5.47 -14.82 -28.85
N ILE A 237 5.71 -14.26 -27.66
CA ILE A 237 4.75 -14.36 -26.53
C ILE A 237 3.72 -13.23 -26.48
N THR A 238 3.94 -12.14 -27.22
CA THR A 238 3.06 -10.96 -27.22
C THR A 238 2.20 -10.85 -28.48
N ASP A 239 2.48 -11.67 -29.50
CA ASP A 239 1.96 -11.53 -30.86
C ASP A 239 2.15 -10.10 -31.42
N GLU A 240 3.22 -9.41 -30.99
CA GLU A 240 3.60 -8.07 -31.45
C GLU A 240 4.96 -8.08 -32.14
N GLU A 241 5.06 -7.39 -33.27
CA GLU A 241 6.33 -7.12 -33.94
C GLU A 241 7.38 -6.54 -32.96
N GLU A 242 8.60 -7.09 -33.00
CA GLU A 242 9.71 -6.70 -32.12
C GLU A 242 9.89 -5.16 -32.03
N GLU A 243 9.75 -4.45 -33.15
CA GLU A 243 9.93 -3.00 -33.23
C GLU A 243 8.89 -2.24 -32.38
N LYS A 244 7.65 -2.74 -32.28
CA LYS A 244 6.60 -2.12 -31.45
C LYS A 244 6.93 -2.27 -29.96
N ILE A 245 7.41 -3.44 -29.55
CA ILE A 245 7.84 -3.70 -28.17
C ILE A 245 9.03 -2.80 -27.82
N ARG A 246 10.05 -2.72 -28.69
CA ARG A 246 11.22 -1.84 -28.49
C ARG A 246 10.82 -0.37 -28.33
N ARG A 247 9.87 0.12 -29.12
CA ARG A 247 9.35 1.50 -28.98
C ARG A 247 8.69 1.73 -27.62
N LYS A 248 7.89 0.77 -27.14
CA LYS A 248 7.29 0.83 -25.79
C LYS A 248 8.37 0.82 -24.69
N VAL A 249 9.39 -0.03 -24.82
CA VAL A 249 10.53 -0.09 -23.90
C VAL A 249 11.31 1.22 -23.86
N TYR A 250 11.57 1.83 -25.02
CA TYR A 250 12.25 3.13 -25.10
C TYR A 250 11.47 4.21 -24.34
N ARG A 251 10.16 4.31 -24.58
CA ARG A 251 9.28 5.25 -23.87
C ARG A 251 9.26 4.99 -22.36
N PHE A 252 9.17 3.73 -21.96
CA PHE A 252 9.22 3.33 -20.56
C PHE A 252 10.51 3.77 -19.89
N LYS A 253 11.68 3.47 -20.48
CA LYS A 253 12.98 3.90 -19.94
C LYS A 253 13.10 5.43 -19.86
N ALA A 254 12.63 6.16 -20.87
CA ALA A 254 12.66 7.62 -20.87
C ALA A 254 11.81 8.21 -19.74
N ASN A 255 10.62 7.67 -19.50
CA ASN A 255 9.75 8.11 -18.41
C ASN A 255 10.28 7.71 -17.04
N LEU A 256 10.87 6.51 -16.91
CA LEU A 256 11.53 6.06 -15.67
C LEU A 256 12.65 7.01 -15.24
N LYS A 257 13.46 7.50 -16.20
CA LYS A 257 14.49 8.52 -15.92
C LYS A 257 13.88 9.83 -15.40
N LYS A 258 12.75 10.27 -15.96
CA LYS A 258 12.04 11.47 -15.48
C LYS A 258 11.50 11.27 -14.07
N GLU A 259 10.87 10.11 -13.80
CA GLU A 259 10.38 9.76 -12.46
C GLU A 259 11.51 9.81 -11.42
N ASN A 260 12.68 9.25 -11.73
CA ASN A 260 13.82 9.25 -10.82
C ASN A 260 14.35 10.68 -10.57
N ASN A 261 14.44 11.51 -11.61
CA ASN A 261 14.88 12.89 -11.49
C ASN A 261 13.89 13.75 -10.68
N GLU A 262 12.58 13.58 -10.89
CA GLU A 262 11.56 14.25 -10.08
C GLU A 262 11.65 13.83 -8.62
N THR A 263 11.83 12.54 -8.35
CA THR A 263 11.96 12.01 -6.98
C THR A 263 13.21 12.58 -6.27
N GLN A 264 14.31 12.78 -7.00
CA GLN A 264 15.52 13.44 -6.48
C GLN A 264 15.33 14.95 -6.24
N LEU A 265 14.61 15.66 -7.10
CA LEU A 265 14.30 17.09 -6.91
C LEU A 265 13.48 17.34 -5.64
N PHE A 266 12.56 16.44 -5.29
CA PHE A 266 11.80 16.51 -4.04
C PHE A 266 12.63 16.21 -2.79
N SER A 267 13.71 15.41 -2.88
CA SER A 267 14.59 15.15 -1.73
C SER A 267 15.52 16.32 -1.38
N TYR A 268 15.84 17.19 -2.34
CA TYR A 268 16.64 18.41 -2.10
C TYR A 268 15.82 19.64 -1.66
N SER A 269 14.49 19.51 -1.57
CA SER A 269 13.59 20.61 -1.20
C SER A 269 13.18 20.59 0.28
N LEU A 270 13.82 19.75 1.09
CA LEU A 270 13.53 19.52 2.52
C LEU A 270 14.73 19.86 3.43
N GLU A 271 15.71 20.61 2.93
CA GLU A 271 16.75 21.26 3.75
C GLU A 271 16.38 22.71 4.08
#